data_AF-A0A7J9HNN0-F1
#
_entry.id   AF-A0A7J9HNN0-F1
#
_cell.length_a   1.000
_cell.length_b   1.000
_cell.length_c   1.000
_cell.angle_alpha   90.00
_cell.angle_beta   90.00
_cell.angle_gamma   90.00
#
_symmetry.space_group_name_H-M   'P 1'
#
loop_
_entity.id
_entity.type
_entity.pdbx_description
1 polymer ?
#
loop_
_entity_poly.entity_id
_entity_poly.type
_entity_poly.pdbx_seq_one_letter_code
_entity_poly.pdbx_strand_id
1 'polypeptide(L)'
;DLKLEDHIYWHGYGDPPETIAQNQSASEFRHSGDSVGSVGAVSYLVGDKVRWIIAWSNSGEDPLKLNKVYSEINEVSEGEIDWHSIKDSLDQNVSKYKAINIKYGYSADLMIDPTSNTPTMTATFN
;
A
#
# COMPACT_ATOMS: atom_id res chain seq x y z
N ASP A 1 -3.09 17.26 -2.88
CA ASP A 1 -3.51 16.30 -1.85
C ASP A 1 -3.65 14.92 -2.45
N LEU A 2 -3.49 13.88 -1.64
CA LEU A 2 -3.87 12.52 -1.97
C LEU A 2 -5.27 12.26 -1.42
N LYS A 3 -6.16 11.68 -2.23
CA LYS A 3 -7.53 11.34 -1.80
C LYS A 3 -7.74 9.84 -1.88
N LEU A 4 -8.26 9.24 -0.82
CA LEU A 4 -8.57 7.81 -0.83
C LEU A 4 -9.60 7.54 -1.93
N GLU A 5 -9.26 6.63 -2.82
CA GLU A 5 -10.12 6.21 -3.93
C GLU A 5 -10.89 4.96 -3.55
N ASP A 6 -10.15 3.96 -3.06
CA ASP A 6 -10.66 2.63 -2.74
C ASP A 6 -9.66 1.91 -1.83
N HIS A 7 -10.11 0.83 -1.20
CA HIS A 7 -9.26 -0.04 -0.39
C HIS A 7 -9.82 -1.47 -0.37
N ILE A 8 -8.95 -2.42 -0.06
CA ILE A 8 -9.34 -3.80 0.18
C ILE A 8 -8.55 -4.37 1.35
N TYR A 9 -9.25 -5.12 2.20
CA TYR A 9 -8.63 -5.89 3.28
C TYR A 9 -8.87 -7.36 3.02
N TRP A 10 -7.78 -8.08 2.70
CA TRP A 10 -7.82 -9.53 2.60
C TRP A 10 -7.84 -10.14 4.01
N HIS A 11 -7.11 -9.54 4.95
CA HIS A 11 -7.08 -9.92 6.36
C HIS A 11 -6.88 -8.70 7.26
N GLY A 12 -7.56 -8.70 8.40
CA GLY A 12 -7.54 -7.60 9.36
C GLY A 12 -8.51 -6.46 9.02
N TYR A 13 -8.33 -5.33 9.70
CA TYR A 13 -9.21 -4.17 9.59
C TYR A 13 -8.50 -2.88 10.00
N GLY A 14 -8.97 -1.75 9.48
CA GLY A 14 -8.52 -0.42 9.86
C GLY A 14 -9.30 0.64 9.10
N ASP A 15 -9.00 1.91 9.38
CA ASP A 15 -9.62 3.05 8.72
C ASP A 15 -8.50 3.93 8.14
N PRO A 16 -8.26 3.87 6.82
CA PRO A 16 -7.22 4.65 6.20
C PRO A 16 -7.68 6.12 6.07
N PRO A 17 -6.76 7.10 6.10
CA PRO A 17 -7.13 8.50 5.98
C PRO A 17 -7.81 8.80 4.64
N GLU A 18 -8.99 9.42 4.66
CA GLU A 18 -9.69 9.78 3.41
C GLU A 18 -8.92 10.83 2.58
N THR A 19 -8.12 11.66 3.23
CA THR A 19 -7.32 12.70 2.57
C THR A 19 -5.97 12.88 3.28
N ILE A 20 -4.90 13.01 2.49
CA ILE A 20 -3.56 13.36 2.96
C ILE A 20 -3.17 14.66 2.28
N ALA A 21 -3.08 15.73 3.07
CA ALA A 21 -2.81 17.06 2.55
C ALA A 21 -1.34 17.19 2.09
N GLN A 22 -1.10 17.87 0.96
CA GLN A 22 0.27 18.05 0.42
C GLN A 22 1.21 18.84 1.33
N ASN A 23 0.65 19.67 2.21
CA ASN A 23 1.40 20.45 3.20
C ASN A 23 1.59 19.72 4.53
N GLN A 24 1.08 18.49 4.66
CA GLN A 24 1.27 17.66 5.84
C GLN A 24 2.53 16.81 5.65
N SER A 25 3.36 16.73 6.68
CA SER A 25 4.61 15.98 6.65
C SER A 25 4.42 14.46 6.56
N ALA A 26 3.36 13.94 7.18
CA ALA A 26 2.96 12.53 7.10
C ALA A 26 1.52 12.36 7.61
N SER A 27 0.80 11.37 7.09
CA SER A 27 -0.45 10.86 7.68
C SER A 27 -0.25 9.42 8.15
N GLU A 28 -0.92 9.04 9.22
CA GLU A 28 -0.73 7.75 9.88
C GLU A 28 -2.08 7.09 10.16
N PHE A 29 -2.12 5.77 10.03
CA PHE A 29 -3.24 4.97 10.50
C PHE A 29 -2.75 3.60 10.95
N ARG A 30 -3.58 2.91 11.74
CA ARG A 30 -3.30 1.56 12.21
C ARG A 30 -4.21 0.56 11.49
N HIS A 31 -3.60 -0.42 10.84
CA HIS A 31 -4.29 -1.61 10.35
C HIS A 31 -4.03 -2.79 11.29
N SER A 32 -5.08 -3.24 11.98
CA SER A 32 -5.01 -4.33 12.96
C SER A 32 -5.18 -5.67 12.28
N GLY A 33 -4.36 -6.65 12.66
CA GLY A 33 -4.49 -8.00 12.14
C GLY A 33 -5.63 -8.78 12.77
N ASP A 34 -6.21 -9.72 12.02
CA ASP A 34 -7.13 -10.74 12.52
C ASP A 34 -6.36 -12.04 12.90
N SER A 35 -7.03 -13.19 12.92
CA SER A 35 -6.39 -14.49 13.20
C SER A 35 -5.34 -14.93 12.17
N VAL A 36 -5.38 -14.35 10.97
CA VAL A 36 -4.45 -14.62 9.86
C VAL A 36 -3.36 -13.56 9.80
N GLY A 37 -3.72 -12.29 10.05
CA GLY A 37 -2.76 -11.19 10.13
C GLY A 37 -3.33 -9.89 9.57
N SER A 38 -2.45 -8.98 9.17
CA SER A 38 -2.77 -7.67 8.61
C SER A 38 -2.32 -7.63 7.15
N VAL A 39 -3.27 -7.78 6.23
CA VAL A 39 -3.00 -7.85 4.78
C VAL A 39 -4.04 -7.03 4.03
N GLY A 40 -3.59 -5.95 3.40
CA GLY A 40 -4.49 -4.99 2.77
C GLY A 40 -3.80 -4.11 1.75
N ALA A 41 -4.61 -3.34 1.04
CA ALA A 41 -4.15 -2.33 0.12
C ALA A 41 -5.07 -1.11 0.14
N VAL A 42 -4.50 0.05 -0.18
CA VAL A 42 -5.21 1.30 -0.37
C VAL A 42 -4.80 1.90 -1.71
N SER A 43 -5.75 2.57 -2.34
CA SER A 43 -5.53 3.37 -3.54
C SER A 43 -5.79 4.84 -3.23
N TYR A 44 -4.84 5.70 -3.59
CA TYR A 44 -4.99 7.14 -3.50
C TYR A 44 -4.93 7.79 -4.88
N LEU A 45 -5.86 8.70 -5.14
CA LEU A 45 -5.80 9.60 -6.28
C LEU A 45 -4.80 10.72 -6.04
N VAL A 46 -3.93 10.93 -7.02
CA VAL A 46 -3.00 12.06 -7.15
C VAL A 46 -3.59 13.01 -8.19
N GLY A 47 -4.32 14.03 -7.72
CA GLY A 47 -5.21 14.80 -8.61
C GLY A 47 -6.32 13.91 -9.17
N ASP A 48 -6.62 14.01 -10.46
CA ASP A 48 -7.72 13.26 -11.10
C ASP A 48 -7.23 12.24 -12.16
N LYS A 49 -5.91 12.07 -12.30
CA LYS A 49 -5.32 11.34 -13.45
C LYS A 49 -4.47 10.15 -13.05
N VAL A 50 -3.88 10.20 -11.86
CA VAL A 50 -2.93 9.21 -11.39
C VAL A 50 -3.47 8.56 -10.15
N ARG A 51 -3.31 7.24 -10.11
CA ARG A 51 -3.62 6.37 -8.99
C ARG A 51 -2.32 5.86 -8.40
N TRP A 52 -2.18 5.97 -7.08
CA TRP A 52 -1.08 5.36 -6.34
C TRP A 52 -1.62 4.28 -5.42
N ILE A 53 -1.18 3.05 -5.64
CA ILE A 53 -1.56 1.88 -4.85
C ILE A 53 -0.44 1.52 -3.89
N ILE A 54 -0.82 1.22 -2.65
CA ILE A 54 0.05 0.83 -1.55
C ILE A 54 -0.54 -0.44 -0.96
N ALA A 55 0.21 -1.53 -0.97
CA ALA A 55 -0.20 -2.81 -0.41
C ALA A 55 0.83 -3.33 0.61
N TRP A 56 0.34 -3.99 1.65
CA TRP A 56 1.16 -4.54 2.73
C TRP A 56 0.68 -5.93 3.14
N SER A 57 1.62 -6.73 3.64
CA SER A 57 1.35 -8.00 4.27
C SER A 57 2.22 -8.19 5.52
N ASN A 58 1.55 -8.38 6.64
CA ASN A 58 2.07 -8.96 7.87
C ASN A 58 1.17 -10.14 8.24
N SER A 59 1.40 -11.29 7.59
CA SER A 59 0.64 -12.52 7.80
C SER A 59 1.30 -13.36 8.89
N GLY A 60 0.56 -13.67 9.96
CA GLY A 60 1.02 -14.56 11.03
C GLY A 60 0.98 -16.05 10.69
N GLU A 61 0.57 -16.41 9.47
CA GLU A 61 0.42 -17.81 9.03
C GLU A 61 1.73 -18.60 8.98
N ASP A 62 2.85 -17.91 8.75
CA ASP A 62 4.16 -18.54 8.70
C ASP A 62 5.20 -17.59 9.32
N PRO A 63 5.80 -17.94 10.48
CA PRO A 63 6.80 -17.10 11.13
C PRO A 63 8.11 -16.96 10.34
N LEU A 64 8.29 -17.75 9.27
CA LEU A 64 9.40 -17.59 8.32
C LEU A 64 9.05 -16.64 7.16
N LYS A 65 7.77 -16.30 6.96
CA LYS A 65 7.37 -15.31 5.96
C LYS A 65 7.65 -13.92 6.51
N LEU A 66 8.54 -13.21 5.81
CA LEU A 66 8.83 -11.82 6.08
C LEU A 66 7.63 -10.94 5.73
N ASN A 67 7.50 -9.80 6.40
CA ASN A 67 6.57 -8.75 6.01
C ASN A 67 6.91 -8.23 4.62
N LYS A 68 5.88 -7.95 3.83
CA LYS A 68 5.99 -7.60 2.41
C LYS A 68 5.26 -6.30 2.11
N VAL A 69 5.75 -5.61 1.08
CA VAL A 69 5.10 -4.44 0.51
C VAL A 69 5.07 -4.54 -1.00
N TYR A 70 4.08 -3.87 -1.59
CA TYR A 70 3.97 -3.69 -3.02
C TYR A 70 3.38 -2.32 -3.32
N SER A 71 3.77 -1.73 -4.44
CA SER A 71 3.20 -0.47 -4.90
C SER A 71 3.19 -0.39 -6.42
N GLU A 72 2.22 0.34 -6.94
CA GLU A 72 2.16 0.72 -8.35
C GLU A 72 1.61 2.14 -8.50
N ILE A 73 1.98 2.80 -9.59
CA ILE A 73 1.53 4.16 -9.92
C ILE A 73 1.05 4.16 -11.36
N ASN A 74 -0.26 4.15 -11.55
CA ASN A 74 -0.90 3.91 -12.84
C ASN A 74 -1.86 5.06 -13.18
N GLU A 75 -2.29 5.12 -14.44
CA GLU A 75 -3.34 6.07 -14.84
C GLU A 75 -4.72 5.59 -14.42
N VAL A 76 -5.58 6.51 -13.98
CA VAL A 76 -6.98 6.20 -13.63
C VAL A 76 -7.74 5.62 -14.84
N SER A 77 -7.34 5.99 -16.06
CA SER A 77 -7.94 5.48 -17.31
C SER A 77 -7.61 4.02 -17.63
N GLU A 78 -6.70 3.38 -16.90
CA GLU A 78 -6.34 1.96 -17.11
C GLU A 78 -7.41 0.98 -16.62
N GLY A 79 -8.49 1.47 -15.98
CA GLY A 79 -9.65 0.69 -15.59
C GLY A 79 -9.82 0.54 -14.08
N GLU A 80 -10.65 -0.44 -13.70
CA GLU A 80 -10.84 -0.83 -12.31
C GLU A 80 -9.57 -1.43 -11.72
N ILE A 81 -9.43 -1.35 -10.39
CA ILE A 81 -8.26 -1.89 -9.71
C ILE A 81 -8.38 -3.41 -9.66
N ASP A 82 -7.44 -4.12 -10.28
CA ASP A 82 -7.35 -5.57 -10.18
C ASP A 82 -6.68 -5.97 -8.86
N TRP A 83 -7.49 -6.00 -7.80
CA TRP A 83 -7.05 -6.41 -6.47
C TRP A 83 -6.48 -7.83 -6.44
N HIS A 84 -6.88 -8.73 -7.35
CA HIS A 84 -6.34 -10.08 -7.39
C HIS A 84 -4.89 -10.08 -7.88
N SER A 85 -4.61 -9.41 -9.01
CA SER A 85 -3.25 -9.26 -9.54
C SER A 85 -2.32 -8.53 -8.57
N ILE A 86 -2.82 -7.53 -7.84
CA ILE A 86 -2.06 -6.83 -6.79
C ILE A 86 -1.72 -7.80 -5.64
N LYS A 87 -2.66 -8.65 -5.21
CA LYS A 87 -2.42 -9.63 -4.15
C LYS A 87 -1.36 -10.66 -4.56
N ASP A 88 -1.45 -11.19 -5.78
CA ASP A 88 -0.47 -12.14 -6.32
C ASP A 88 0.92 -11.51 -6.39
N SER A 89 1.01 -10.24 -6.79
CA SER A 89 2.26 -9.48 -6.79
C SER A 89 2.80 -9.28 -5.38
N LEU A 90 1.96 -8.86 -4.42
CA LEU A 90 2.35 -8.70 -3.02
C LEU A 90 2.94 -10.00 -2.44
N ASP A 91 2.36 -11.15 -2.77
CA ASP A 91 2.82 -12.45 -2.28
C ASP A 91 4.21 -12.84 -2.79
N GLN A 92 4.65 -12.29 -3.92
CA GLN A 92 5.97 -12.53 -4.50
C GLN A 92 7.07 -11.56 -4.03
N ASN A 93 6.71 -10.43 -3.40
CA ASN A 93 7.63 -9.31 -3.16
C ASN A 93 8.30 -9.28 -1.77
N VAL A 94 9.25 -8.34 -1.62
CA VAL A 94 10.15 -8.16 -0.46
C VAL A 94 9.69 -7.02 0.48
N SER A 95 10.43 -6.76 1.55
CA SER A 95 10.09 -5.74 2.56
C SER A 95 10.36 -4.28 2.13
N LYS A 96 10.82 -4.05 0.89
CA LYS A 96 11.05 -2.73 0.30
C LYS A 96 10.63 -2.73 -1.17
N TYR A 97 9.95 -1.70 -1.63
CA TYR A 97 9.50 -1.62 -3.01
C TYR A 97 9.63 -0.20 -3.55
N LYS A 98 9.94 -0.08 -4.84
CA LYS A 98 9.96 1.20 -5.56
C LYS A 98 9.03 1.16 -6.76
N ALA A 99 8.03 2.02 -6.79
CA ALA A 99 7.15 2.23 -7.93
C ALA A 99 7.57 3.48 -8.71
N ILE A 100 7.44 3.44 -10.04
CA ILE A 100 7.82 4.56 -10.91
C ILE A 100 6.79 4.69 -12.03
N ASN A 101 6.25 5.90 -12.20
CA ASN A 101 5.49 6.28 -13.38
C ASN A 101 6.27 7.32 -14.19
N ILE A 102 6.89 6.89 -15.29
CA ILE A 102 7.76 7.74 -16.11
C ILE A 102 6.97 8.84 -16.82
N LYS A 103 5.70 8.57 -17.19
CA LYS A 103 4.85 9.48 -17.96
C LYS A 103 4.58 10.78 -17.21
N TYR A 104 4.32 10.68 -15.91
CA TYR A 104 4.04 11.84 -15.05
C TYR A 104 5.22 12.22 -14.14
N GLY A 105 6.32 11.47 -14.19
CA GLY A 105 7.52 11.74 -13.39
C GLY A 105 7.36 11.40 -11.90
N TYR A 106 6.35 10.60 -11.54
CA TYR A 106 6.10 10.20 -10.16
C TYR A 106 6.91 8.97 -9.77
N SER A 107 7.24 8.89 -8.48
CA SER A 107 7.81 7.70 -7.88
C SER A 107 7.31 7.51 -6.46
N ALA A 108 7.35 6.28 -5.97
CA ALA A 108 7.06 5.98 -4.58
C ALA A 108 8.03 4.95 -4.02
N ASP A 109 8.40 5.14 -2.77
CA ASP A 109 9.24 4.23 -2.01
C ASP A 109 8.45 3.69 -0.81
N LEU A 110 8.40 2.36 -0.70
CA LEU A 110 7.76 1.66 0.41
C LEU A 110 8.81 0.87 1.18
N MET A 111 8.67 0.87 2.50
CA MET A 111 9.49 0.06 3.39
C MET A 111 8.65 -0.44 4.55
N ILE A 112 8.83 -1.70 4.91
CA ILE A 112 8.28 -2.31 6.11
C ILE A 112 9.40 -3.05 6.85
N ASP A 113 9.34 -3.07 8.19
CA ASP A 113 10.20 -3.96 8.96
C ASP A 113 9.90 -5.41 8.56
N PRO A 114 10.87 -6.20 8.06
CA PRO A 114 10.62 -7.54 7.54
C PRO A 114 10.25 -8.58 8.59
N THR A 115 10.60 -8.39 9.88
CA THR A 115 10.50 -9.46 10.89
C THR A 115 9.70 -9.08 12.13
N SER A 116 9.30 -7.82 12.27
CA SER A 116 8.46 -7.39 13.39
C SER A 116 7.03 -7.94 13.27
N ASN A 117 6.48 -8.46 14.37
CA ASN A 117 5.06 -8.85 14.45
C ASN A 117 4.11 -7.63 14.47
N THR A 118 4.62 -6.45 14.82
CA THR A 118 3.90 -5.17 14.81
C THR A 118 4.73 -4.15 14.04
N PRO A 119 4.92 -4.35 12.72
CA PRO A 119 5.81 -3.54 11.93
C PRO A 119 5.21 -2.16 11.70
N THR A 120 6.09 -1.17 11.53
CA THR A 120 5.72 0.10 10.91
C THR A 120 6.05 0.01 9.42
N MET A 121 5.09 0.37 8.58
CA MET A 121 5.30 0.59 7.15
C MET A 121 5.39 2.09 6.89
N THR A 122 6.34 2.50 6.06
CA THR A 122 6.42 3.85 5.51
C THR A 122 6.22 3.79 4.00
N ALA A 123 5.39 4.68 3.48
CA ALA A 123 5.16 4.86 2.04
C ALA A 123 5.34 6.34 1.71
N THR A 124 6.30 6.65 0.85
CA THR A 124 6.64 8.03 0.44
C THR A 124 6.37 8.20 -1.04
N PHE A 125 5.57 9.20 -1.41
CA PHE A 125 5.28 9.56 -2.79
C PHE A 125 6.06 10.83 -3.18
N ASN A 126 6.69 10.82 -4.34
CA ASN A 126 7.53 11.91 -4.88
C ASN A 126 7.10 12.28 -6.30
#